data_AF-A0A089KEG7-F1
#
_entry.id   AF-A0A089KEG7-F1
#
_cell.length_a   1.000
_cell.length_b   1.000
_cell.length_c   1.000
_cell.angle_alpha   90.00
_cell.angle_beta   90.00
_cell.angle_gamma   90.00
#
_symmetry.space_group_name_H-M   'P 1'
#
loop_
_entity.id
_entity.type
_entity.pdbx_description
1 polymer ?
#
loop_
_entity_poly.entity_id
_entity_poly.type
_entity_poly.pdbx_seq_one_letter_code
_entity_poly.pdbx_strand_id
1 'polypeptide(L)'
;MNVEIIKAELKREEDKSFIGRTVFTVEQHTSPYEITFFSKRGSEWDYSLSFAGEPGSEEQFLEVDGLLENDDDFFNQLLDAALDTQEEPAE
;
A
#
# COMPACT_ATOMS: atom_id res chain seq x y z
N MET A 1 7.41 11.68 -6.92
CA MET A 1 8.21 10.45 -7.05
C MET A 1 7.44 9.49 -7.94
N ASN A 2 8.12 8.72 -8.79
CA ASN A 2 7.44 7.65 -9.54
C ASN A 2 7.39 6.40 -8.66
N VAL A 3 6.22 5.82 -8.52
CA VAL A 3 6.05 4.52 -7.88
C VAL A 3 5.49 3.52 -8.88
N GLU A 4 6.05 2.32 -8.84
CA GLU A 4 5.61 1.21 -9.66
C GLU A 4 4.94 0.18 -8.74
N ILE A 5 3.66 -0.08 -8.99
CA ILE A 5 2.91 -1.09 -8.26
C ILE A 5 3.30 -2.46 -8.81
N ILE A 6 3.98 -3.26 -7.98
CA ILE A 6 4.42 -4.61 -8.34
C ILE A 6 3.25 -5.58 -8.16
N LYS A 7 2.51 -5.43 -7.07
CA LYS A 7 1.36 -6.27 -6.74
C LYS A 7 0.40 -5.52 -5.85
N ALA A 8 -0.89 -5.70 -6.07
CA ALA A 8 -1.92 -5.25 -5.15
C ALA A 8 -2.92 -6.37 -4.91
N GLU A 9 -3.56 -6.38 -3.75
CA GLU A 9 -4.61 -7.33 -3.40
C GLU A 9 -5.52 -6.74 -2.33
N LEU A 10 -6.84 -6.84 -2.50
CA LEU A 10 -7.82 -6.51 -1.47
C LEU A 10 -8.59 -7.75 -1.04
N LYS A 11 -8.47 -8.08 0.23
CA LYS A 11 -9.22 -9.16 0.87
C LYS A 11 -10.27 -8.59 1.81
N ARG A 12 -11.49 -9.12 1.71
CA ARG A 12 -12.55 -8.85 2.69
C ARG A 12 -12.59 -9.98 3.71
N GLU A 13 -12.49 -9.65 4.98
CA GLU A 13 -12.57 -10.59 6.09
C GLU A 13 -14.02 -10.86 6.50
N GLU A 14 -14.25 -11.99 7.17
CA GLU A 14 -15.58 -12.44 7.62
C GLU A 14 -16.24 -11.44 8.59
N ASP A 15 -15.45 -10.69 9.35
CA ASP A 15 -15.91 -9.64 10.28
C ASP A 15 -16.33 -8.34 9.58
N LYS A 16 -16.44 -8.34 8.24
CA LYS A 16 -16.68 -7.16 7.38
C LYS A 16 -15.53 -6.14 7.38
N SER A 17 -14.38 -6.51 7.93
CA SER A 17 -13.15 -5.74 7.80
C SER A 17 -12.55 -5.93 6.39
N PHE A 18 -11.79 -4.94 5.93
CA PHE A 18 -11.07 -4.94 4.66
C PHE A 18 -9.57 -4.93 4.96
N ILE A 19 -8.84 -5.78 4.25
CA ILE A 19 -7.39 -5.87 4.31
C ILE A 19 -6.86 -5.69 2.89
N GLY A 20 -6.34 -4.51 2.60
CA GLY A 20 -5.64 -4.22 1.36
C GLY A 20 -4.15 -4.43 1.53
N ARG A 21 -3.46 -4.87 0.50
CA ARG A 21 -2.00 -4.93 0.51
C ARG A 21 -1.48 -4.52 -0.85
N THR A 22 -0.55 -3.58 -0.84
CA THR A 22 0.09 -3.07 -2.05
C THR A 22 1.59 -3.18 -1.88
N VAL A 23 2.22 -3.95 -2.77
CA VAL A 23 3.67 -4.05 -2.91
C VAL A 23 4.07 -3.11 -4.04
N PHE A 24 4.91 -2.15 -3.75
CA PHE A 24 5.36 -1.14 -4.69
C PHE A 24 6.86 -0.90 -4.56
N THR A 25 7.46 -0.37 -5.62
CA THR A 25 8.82 0.13 -5.61
C THR A 25 8.82 1.60 -5.98
N VAL A 26 9.73 2.37 -5.40
CA VAL A 26 9.92 3.79 -5.72
C VAL A 26 11.11 3.89 -6.66
N GLU A 27 10.97 4.65 -7.74
CA GLU A 27 12.07 4.93 -8.65
C GLU A 27 13.26 5.50 -7.84
N GLN A 28 14.45 4.90 -8.01
CA GLN A 28 15.69 5.17 -7.25
C GLN A 28 15.84 4.46 -5.89
N HIS A 29 14.82 3.73 -5.41
CA HIS A 29 14.93 2.92 -4.20
C HIS A 29 15.35 1.48 -4.54
N THR A 30 16.23 0.91 -3.73
CA THR A 30 16.81 -0.41 -4.02
C THR A 30 15.91 -1.56 -3.59
N SER A 31 15.05 -1.32 -2.60
CA SER A 31 14.17 -2.33 -2.01
C SER A 31 12.70 -2.02 -2.28
N PRO A 32 11.87 -3.05 -2.54
CA PRO A 32 10.43 -2.89 -2.61
C PRO A 32 9.82 -2.72 -1.22
N TYR A 33 8.71 -1.98 -1.17
CA TYR A 33 7.93 -1.70 0.03
C TYR A 33 6.59 -2.43 -0.05
N GLU A 34 6.09 -2.82 1.10
CA GLU A 34 4.77 -3.39 1.28
C GLU A 34 4.00 -2.48 2.23
N ILE A 35 2.88 -1.94 1.75
CA ILE A 35 1.90 -1.28 2.59
C ILE A 35 0.70 -2.20 2.77
N THR A 36 0.32 -2.43 4.01
CA THR A 36 -0.90 -3.16 4.37
C THR A 36 -1.92 -2.17 4.89
N PHE A 37 -3.04 -2.05 4.20
CA PHE A 37 -4.20 -1.28 4.60
C PHE A 37 -5.17 -2.16 5.38
N PHE A 38 -5.69 -1.66 6.49
CA PHE A 38 -6.69 -2.34 7.28
C PHE A 38 -7.82 -1.38 7.62
N SER A 39 -9.06 -1.79 7.36
CA SER A 39 -10.24 -1.01 7.74
C SER A 39 -11.33 -1.89 8.32
N LYS A 40 -11.86 -1.52 9.49
CA LYS A 40 -12.98 -2.26 10.09
C LYS A 40 -14.33 -1.97 9.45
N ARG A 41 -14.49 -0.79 8.85
CA ARG A 41 -15.79 -0.27 8.36
C ARG A 41 -15.74 0.27 6.93
N GLY A 42 -14.57 0.37 6.31
CA GLY A 42 -14.34 1.00 5.01
C GLY A 42 -14.31 2.54 5.06
N SER A 43 -14.50 3.15 6.23
CA SER A 43 -14.46 4.62 6.41
C SER A 43 -13.16 5.14 7.02
N GLU A 44 -12.52 4.34 7.87
CA GLU A 44 -11.25 4.65 8.52
C GLU A 44 -10.26 3.56 8.12
N TRP A 45 -9.16 3.96 7.49
CA TRP A 45 -8.14 3.05 7.00
C TRP A 45 -6.87 3.27 7.81
N ASP A 46 -6.48 2.25 8.56
CA ASP A 46 -5.15 2.15 9.14
C ASP A 46 -4.20 1.60 8.08
N TYR A 47 -2.91 1.92 8.20
CA TYR A 47 -1.88 1.33 7.35
C TYR A 47 -0.68 0.86 8.16
N SER A 48 0.08 -0.05 7.57
CA SER A 48 1.37 -0.51 8.07
C SER A 48 2.34 -0.62 6.91
N LEU A 49 3.41 0.17 6.96
CA LEU A 49 4.51 0.11 6.00
C LEU A 49 5.57 -0.90 6.47
N SER A 50 6.10 -1.70 5.55
CA SER A 50 7.17 -2.66 5.79
C SER A 50 7.99 -2.89 4.51
N PHE A 51 9.17 -3.49 4.62
CA PHE A 51 9.93 -3.89 3.43
C PHE A 51 9.37 -5.20 2.86
N ALA A 52 9.08 -5.25 1.56
CA ALA A 52 8.51 -6.42 0.87
C ALA A 52 9.54 -7.52 0.56
N GLY A 53 10.62 -7.62 1.36
CA GLY A 53 11.76 -8.46 1.09
C GLY A 53 12.97 -8.07 1.93
N GLU A 54 14.06 -7.71 1.27
CA GLU A 54 15.30 -7.31 1.96
C GLU A 54 15.17 -5.89 2.54
N PRO A 55 15.57 -5.67 3.81
CA PRO A 55 15.53 -4.36 4.41
C PRO A 55 16.43 -3.38 3.63
N GLY A 56 15.84 -2.27 3.20
CA GLY A 56 16.50 -1.23 2.43
C GLY A 56 17.14 -0.16 3.30
N SER A 57 17.35 1.03 2.74
CA SER A 57 17.85 2.18 3.48
C SER A 57 16.79 2.73 4.43
N GLU A 58 17.16 2.92 5.71
CA GLU A 58 16.26 3.48 6.73
C GLU A 58 15.82 4.91 6.39
N GLU A 59 16.71 5.72 5.80
CA GLU A 59 16.38 7.09 5.35
C GLU A 59 15.27 7.09 4.30
N GLN A 60 15.33 6.16 3.34
CA GLN A 60 14.30 6.00 2.31
C GLN A 60 12.98 5.49 2.90
N PHE A 61 13.05 4.61 3.90
CA PHE A 61 11.87 4.13 4.60
C PHE A 61 11.16 5.27 5.33
N LEU A 62 11.90 6.09 6.07
CA LEU A 62 11.36 7.27 6.76
C LEU A 62 10.80 8.31 5.79
N GLU A 63 11.40 8.46 4.62
CA GLU A 63 10.87 9.34 3.56
C GLU A 63 9.52 8.84 3.05
N VAL A 64 9.39 7.54 2.75
CA VAL A 64 8.12 6.94 2.30
C VAL A 64 7.07 6.98 3.40
N ASP A 65 7.44 6.68 4.65
CA ASP A 65 6.56 6.74 5.82
C ASP A 65 6.04 8.17 6.03
N GLY A 66 6.93 9.16 5.98
CA GLY A 66 6.55 10.57 6.06
C GLY A 66 5.67 11.02 4.89
N LEU A 67 5.88 10.51 3.68
CA LEU A 67 5.00 10.78 2.54
C LEU A 67 3.61 10.19 2.73
N LEU A 68 3.49 8.97 3.26
CA LEU A 68 2.19 8.37 3.57
C LEU A 68 1.40 9.19 4.59
N GLU A 69 2.08 9.81 5.56
CA GLU A 69 1.44 10.68 6.56
C GLU A 69 1.11 12.10 6.05
N ASN A 70 1.95 12.67 5.18
CA ASN A 70 1.84 14.07 4.75
C ASN A 70 1.21 14.27 3.37
N ASP A 71 1.17 13.23 2.54
CA ASP A 71 0.69 13.25 1.16
C ASP A 71 -0.47 12.26 0.99
N ASP A 72 -1.69 12.77 1.19
CA ASP A 72 -2.92 12.00 0.99
C ASP A 72 -3.01 11.42 -0.42
N ASP A 73 -2.49 12.09 -1.45
CA ASP A 73 -2.58 11.62 -2.85
C ASP A 73 -1.75 10.34 -3.02
N PHE A 74 -0.54 10.31 -2.46
CA PHE A 74 0.33 9.14 -2.43
C PHE A 74 -0.31 7.96 -1.71
N PHE A 75 -0.88 8.20 -0.52
CA PHE A 75 -1.60 7.18 0.23
C PHE A 75 -2.80 6.64 -0.56
N ASN A 76 -3.63 7.54 -1.08
CA ASN A 76 -4.82 7.17 -1.85
C ASN A 76 -4.46 6.41 -3.12
N GLN A 77 -3.37 6.75 -3.82
CA GLN A 77 -2.93 6.03 -5.00
C GLN A 77 -2.60 4.55 -4.69
N LEU A 78 -1.94 4.29 -3.56
CA LEU A 78 -1.59 2.93 -3.13
C LEU A 78 -2.81 2.14 -2.65
N LEU A 79 -3.75 2.82 -1.97
CA LEU A 79 -5.01 2.23 -1.51
C LEU A 79 -5.92 1.90 -2.70
N ASP A 80 -6.07 2.83 -3.64
CA ASP A 80 -6.86 2.66 -4.86
C ASP A 80 -6.35 1.48 -5.69
N ALA A 81 -5.03 1.34 -5.82
CA ALA A 81 -4.43 0.18 -6.46
C ALA A 81 -4.82 -1.17 -5.80
N ALA A 82 -4.96 -1.21 -4.47
CA ALA A 82 -5.50 -2.39 -3.78
C ALA A 82 -7.00 -2.56 -4.05
N LEU A 83 -7.77 -1.48 -3.94
CA LEU A 83 -9.23 -1.51 -4.13
C LEU A 83 -9.63 -1.96 -5.55
N ASP A 84 -8.91 -1.50 -6.56
CA ASP A 84 -9.12 -1.85 -7.98
C ASP A 84 -9.05 -3.38 -8.21
N THR A 85 -8.21 -4.09 -7.44
CA THR A 85 -8.12 -5.55 -7.53
C THR A 85 -9.38 -6.30 -7.08
N GLN A 86 -10.29 -5.65 -6.36
CA GLN A 86 -11.58 -6.25 -6.01
C GLN A 86 -12.62 -6.16 -7.12
N GLU A 87 -12.45 -5.26 -8.08
CA GLU A 87 -13.42 -5.02 -9.16
C GLU A 87 -13.18 -5.86 -10.42
N GLU A 88 -12.15 -6.71 -10.46
CA GLU A 88 -11.96 -7.64 -11.58
C GLU A 88 -12.68 -9.00 -11.37
N PRO A 89 -13.78 -9.22 -12.09
CA PRO A 89 -13.83 -10.31 -13.04
C PRO A 89 -13.65 -9.69 -14.43
N ALA A 90 -12.50 -9.94 -15.03
CA ALA A 90 -12.26 -9.68 -16.43
C ALA A 90 -13.45 -10.16 -17.29
N GLU A 91 -13.84 -9.31 -18.25
CA GLU A 91 -14.92 -9.51 -19.23
C GLU A 91 -14.87 -10.87 -19.96
#